data_AF-A0A1I8P0Q4-F1
#
_entry.id   AF-A0A1I8P0Q4-F1
#
_cell.length_a   1.000
_cell.length_b   1.000
_cell.length_c   1.000
_cell.angle_alpha   90.00
_cell.angle_beta   90.00
_cell.angle_gamma   90.00
#
_symmetry.space_group_name_H-M   'P 1'
#
loop_
_entity.id
_entity.type
_entity.pdbx_description
1 polymer ?
#
loop_
_entity_poly.entity_id
_entity_poly.type
_entity_poly.pdbx_seq_one_letter_code
_entity_poly.pdbx_strand_id
1 'polypeptide(L)'
;MQTLNRNFAKFGIVLFIGLFQLASTASWYTASDGHRYYIEGAANYNWLQALDQCSRQGLQLAVIDSDSKNKALISLLRSIFGSSRDLWLGHHDEFYKKKDKNRSWYSASTGAAITFSYWDSGEPNNKGGEHCTEIYRKADFKWNDENCDTNYFGFICEEHFKTAQCRTQMETKRSTIEQKNNQLSSDFATTQDNVSQIIKGSSTDTDNTLALWENSTQNVMDEFKQSLNELIAKKPYLQAVIGDVGPAIRALAAEAQEEISKLTQQTRQTISEIHVNGEKSVNAENNVFAGKIEDHANEMGRLLVY
;
A
#
# COMPACT_ATOMS: atom_id res chain seq x y z
N MET A 1 50.79 -55.89 -34.15
CA MET A 1 50.75 -56.67 -32.90
C MET A 1 51.14 -55.71 -31.78
N GLN A 2 50.14 -55.21 -31.04
CA GLN A 2 49.97 -55.48 -29.59
C GLN A 2 51.15 -54.90 -28.77
N THR A 3 50.99 -53.92 -27.87
CA THR A 3 49.98 -53.79 -26.82
C THR A 3 49.85 -52.34 -26.30
N LEU A 4 48.63 -51.99 -25.88
CA LEU A 4 48.30 -50.87 -24.99
C LEU A 4 48.98 -51.05 -23.62
N ASN A 5 49.33 -49.94 -22.95
CA ASN A 5 48.94 -49.79 -21.54
C ASN A 5 48.85 -48.30 -21.13
N ARG A 6 47.63 -47.86 -20.82
CA ARG A 6 47.27 -46.55 -20.27
C ARG A 6 47.05 -46.76 -18.78
N ASN A 7 47.90 -46.20 -17.91
CA ASN A 7 47.64 -46.17 -16.47
C ASN A 7 47.54 -44.73 -15.99
N PHE A 8 46.30 -44.34 -15.68
CA PHE A 8 45.91 -43.10 -15.03
C PHE A 8 46.52 -43.00 -13.64
N ALA A 9 47.13 -41.85 -13.34
CA ALA A 9 47.48 -41.45 -11.99
C ALA A 9 46.19 -41.23 -11.19
N LYS A 10 45.99 -42.03 -10.14
CA LYS A 10 44.95 -41.84 -9.12
C LYS A 10 45.46 -40.84 -8.09
N PHE A 11 44.98 -39.60 -8.13
CA PHE A 11 45.06 -38.70 -6.99
C PHE A 11 43.81 -38.92 -6.11
N GLY A 12 44.03 -39.48 -4.92
CA GLY A 12 42.98 -39.66 -3.92
C GLY A 12 42.63 -38.32 -3.28
N ILE A 13 41.40 -37.85 -3.48
CA ILE A 13 40.81 -36.76 -2.71
C ILE A 13 40.32 -37.36 -1.41
N VAL A 14 41.03 -37.09 -0.30
CA VAL A 14 40.54 -37.37 1.05
C VAL A 14 39.52 -36.28 1.37
N LEU A 15 38.24 -36.62 1.24
CA LEU A 15 37.14 -35.74 1.64
C LEU A 15 37.04 -35.80 3.18
N PHE A 16 37.56 -34.78 3.86
CA PHE A 16 37.26 -34.55 5.28
C PHE A 16 35.77 -34.19 5.38
N ILE A 17 34.92 -35.19 5.59
CA ILE A 17 33.54 -34.96 6.03
C ILE A 17 33.63 -34.50 7.48
N GLY A 18 33.74 -33.18 7.67
CA GLY A 18 33.50 -32.58 8.96
C GLY A 18 32.08 -32.91 9.38
N LEU A 19 31.93 -33.71 10.43
CA LEU A 19 30.70 -33.81 11.21
C LEU A 19 30.46 -32.43 11.83
N PHE A 20 29.83 -31.53 11.08
CA PHE A 20 29.09 -30.43 11.68
C PHE A 20 27.97 -31.10 12.46
N GLN A 21 28.17 -31.30 13.77
CA GLN A 21 27.02 -31.36 14.66
C GLN A 21 26.30 -30.03 14.47
N LEU A 22 25.18 -30.06 13.74
CA LEU A 22 24.19 -29.00 13.77
C LEU A 22 23.65 -28.97 15.20
N ALA A 23 24.36 -28.28 16.09
CA ALA A 23 23.74 -27.72 17.25
C ALA A 23 22.62 -26.83 16.68
N SER A 24 21.38 -27.32 16.79
CA SER A 24 20.19 -26.61 16.34
C SER A 24 20.14 -25.30 17.11
N THR A 25 20.64 -24.22 16.51
CA THR A 25 20.53 -22.88 17.08
C THR A 25 19.10 -22.41 16.94
N ALA A 26 18.55 -21.79 17.98
CA ALA A 26 17.22 -21.21 17.92
C ALA A 26 17.04 -20.32 16.66
N SER A 27 15.95 -20.54 15.93
CA SER A 27 15.74 -19.98 14.60
C SER A 27 14.30 -19.55 14.38
N TRP A 28 14.11 -18.59 13.47
CA TRP A 28 12.79 -18.11 13.05
C TRP A 28 12.17 -18.99 11.98
N TYR A 29 10.90 -19.29 12.14
CA TYR A 29 10.10 -20.06 11.21
C TYR A 29 8.71 -19.43 11.04
N THR A 30 8.10 -19.65 9.88
CA THR A 30 6.75 -19.18 9.58
C THR A 30 5.85 -20.38 9.30
N ALA A 31 4.75 -20.50 10.05
CA ALA A 31 3.76 -21.54 9.85
C ALA A 31 2.82 -21.20 8.67
N SER A 32 2.03 -22.18 8.23
CA SER A 32 1.13 -22.03 7.07
C SER A 32 0.00 -21.01 7.27
N ASP A 33 -0.31 -20.66 8.51
CA ASP A 33 -1.28 -19.63 8.89
C ASP A 33 -0.66 -18.22 8.99
N GLY A 34 0.63 -18.09 8.66
CA GLY A 34 1.37 -16.82 8.70
C GLY A 34 1.95 -16.47 10.07
N HIS A 35 1.65 -17.23 11.13
CA HIS A 35 2.26 -17.01 12.43
C HIS A 35 3.77 -17.31 12.39
N ARG A 36 4.56 -16.45 13.03
CA ARG A 36 6.00 -16.58 13.15
C ARG A 36 6.37 -17.10 14.53
N TYR A 37 7.22 -18.12 14.55
CA TYR A 37 7.72 -18.74 15.77
C TYR A 37 9.24 -18.69 15.81
N TYR A 38 9.79 -18.34 16.95
CA TYR A 38 11.22 -18.49 17.25
C TYR A 38 11.38 -19.76 18.09
N ILE A 39 12.02 -20.77 17.53
CA ILE A 39 12.02 -22.13 18.09
C ILE A 39 13.44 -22.49 18.53
N GLU A 40 13.60 -22.78 19.82
CA GLU A 40 14.80 -23.38 20.39
C GLU A 40 14.54 -24.88 20.60
N GLY A 41 15.20 -25.71 19.81
CA GLY A 41 15.04 -27.17 19.86
C GLY A 41 16.00 -27.87 20.83
N ALA A 42 16.95 -27.14 21.42
CA ALA A 42 17.91 -27.67 22.38
C ALA A 42 17.25 -27.85 23.76
N ALA A 43 17.32 -29.09 24.25
CA ALA A 43 16.72 -29.62 25.47
C ALA A 43 17.47 -29.18 26.75
N ASN A 44 17.51 -27.89 27.06
CA ASN A 44 18.33 -27.33 28.16
C ASN A 44 17.63 -26.28 29.05
N TYR A 45 16.31 -26.12 28.93
CA TYR A 45 15.58 -25.05 29.61
C TYR A 45 14.45 -25.58 30.47
N ASN A 46 14.29 -24.98 31.65
CA ASN A 46 13.04 -25.07 32.40
C ASN A 46 12.03 -24.02 31.90
N TRP A 47 10.78 -24.13 32.35
CA TRP A 47 9.71 -23.32 31.80
C TRP A 47 9.91 -21.82 32.06
N LEU A 48 10.38 -21.46 33.27
CA LEU A 48 10.66 -20.07 33.62
C LEU A 48 11.83 -19.49 32.81
N GLN A 49 12.87 -20.28 32.57
CA GLN A 49 14.00 -19.88 31.72
C GLN A 49 13.53 -19.67 30.28
N ALA A 50 12.70 -20.57 29.74
CA ALA A 50 12.14 -20.42 28.42
C ALA A 50 11.29 -19.14 28.28
N LEU A 51 10.48 -18.84 29.31
CA LEU A 51 9.71 -17.60 29.41
C LEU A 51 10.61 -16.36 29.42
N ASP A 52 11.70 -16.37 30.20
CA ASP A 52 12.70 -15.29 30.22
C ASP A 52 13.38 -15.11 28.86
N GLN A 53 13.75 -16.22 28.19
CA GLN A 53 14.39 -16.17 26.86
C GLN A 53 13.49 -15.50 25.82
N CYS A 54 12.21 -15.86 25.76
CA CYS A 54 11.26 -15.18 24.87
C CYS A 54 11.11 -13.69 25.25
N SER A 55 10.96 -13.39 26.54
CA SER A 55 10.72 -12.03 27.02
C SER A 55 11.88 -11.08 26.71
N ARG A 56 13.13 -11.54 26.85
CA ARG A 56 14.33 -10.75 26.52
C ARG A 56 14.42 -10.35 25.05
N GLN A 57 13.74 -11.08 24.18
CA GLN A 57 13.68 -10.80 22.74
C GLN A 57 12.42 -10.00 22.36
N GLY A 58 11.62 -9.53 23.33
CA GLY A 58 10.35 -8.87 23.07
C GLY A 58 9.25 -9.83 22.58
N LEU A 59 9.43 -11.13 22.80
CA LEU A 59 8.51 -12.21 22.43
C LEU A 59 7.77 -12.73 23.68
N GLN A 60 6.87 -13.68 23.47
CA GLN A 60 6.23 -14.46 24.54
C GLN A 60 6.38 -15.96 24.25
N LEU A 61 6.29 -16.81 25.26
CA LEU A 61 6.10 -18.25 25.00
C LEU A 61 4.80 -18.46 24.20
N ALA A 62 4.84 -19.39 23.25
CA ALA A 62 3.75 -19.61 22.32
C ALA A 62 2.48 -20.06 23.04
N VAL A 63 1.39 -19.30 22.84
CA VAL A 63 0.06 -19.64 23.33
C VAL A 63 -0.76 -20.18 22.18
N ILE A 64 -1.23 -21.42 22.27
CA ILE A 64 -2.06 -22.08 21.26
C ILE A 64 -3.50 -22.05 21.72
N ASP A 65 -4.29 -21.17 21.12
CA ASP A 65 -5.65 -20.81 21.52
C ASP A 65 -6.73 -21.24 20.51
N SER A 66 -6.33 -21.92 19.43
CA SER A 66 -7.25 -22.41 18.40
C SER A 66 -6.74 -23.66 17.70
N ASP A 67 -7.68 -24.45 17.17
CA ASP A 67 -7.39 -25.66 16.38
C ASP A 67 -6.57 -25.34 15.12
N SER A 68 -6.88 -24.23 14.44
CA SER A 68 -6.15 -23.79 13.24
C SER A 68 -4.68 -23.51 13.54
N LYS A 69 -4.41 -22.74 14.60
CA LYS A 69 -3.04 -22.41 15.03
C LYS A 69 -2.27 -23.66 15.45
N ASN A 70 -2.93 -24.57 16.16
CA ASN A 70 -2.34 -25.85 16.57
C ASN A 70 -1.93 -26.69 15.34
N LYS A 71 -2.83 -26.87 14.37
CA LYS A 71 -2.54 -27.62 13.13
C LYS A 71 -1.38 -27.02 12.33
N ALA A 72 -1.36 -25.70 12.19
CA ALA A 72 -0.29 -24.99 11.49
C ALA A 72 1.06 -25.16 12.20
N LEU A 73 1.09 -25.01 13.53
CA LEU A 73 2.30 -25.23 14.33
C LEU A 73 2.79 -26.68 14.25
N ILE A 74 1.91 -27.68 14.37
CA ILE A 74 2.30 -29.09 14.29
C ILE A 74 2.87 -29.43 12.91
N SER A 75 2.25 -28.94 11.84
CA SER A 75 2.76 -29.11 10.47
C SER A 75 4.17 -28.53 10.33
N LEU A 76 4.38 -27.32 10.88
CA LEU A 76 5.67 -26.67 10.91
C LEU A 76 6.71 -27.49 11.70
N LEU A 77 6.41 -27.86 12.95
CA LEU A 77 7.32 -28.64 13.80
C LEU A 77 7.68 -29.99 13.17
N ARG A 78 6.70 -30.65 12.52
CA ARG A 78 6.94 -31.90 11.79
C ARG A 78 7.89 -31.70 10.61
N SER A 79 7.80 -30.58 9.89
CA SER A 79 8.72 -30.27 8.80
C SER A 79 10.15 -29.96 9.28
N ILE A 80 10.29 -29.33 10.46
CA ILE A 80 11.60 -28.97 11.03
C ILE A 80 12.28 -30.20 11.66
N PHE A 81 11.55 -30.97 12.47
CA PHE A 81 12.14 -32.01 13.33
C PHE A 81 11.85 -33.44 12.88
N GLY A 82 10.91 -33.67 11.97
CA GLY A 82 10.45 -35.00 11.55
C GLY A 82 9.55 -35.71 12.57
N SER A 83 9.90 -35.62 13.86
CA SER A 83 9.16 -36.18 15.00
C SER A 83 8.95 -35.16 16.11
N SER A 84 8.01 -35.44 17.02
CA SER A 84 7.76 -34.60 18.20
C SER A 84 9.00 -34.50 19.10
N ARG A 85 9.12 -33.36 19.81
CA ARG A 85 10.16 -33.03 20.79
C ARG A 85 9.49 -32.40 21.99
N ASP A 86 10.14 -32.54 23.15
CA ASP A 86 9.72 -31.89 24.38
C ASP A 86 10.00 -30.38 24.28
N LEU A 87 8.94 -29.58 24.12
CA LEU A 87 9.01 -28.14 23.87
C LEU A 87 8.01 -27.39 24.75
N TRP A 88 8.48 -26.41 25.52
CA TRP A 88 7.63 -25.58 26.36
C TRP A 88 6.67 -24.68 25.56
N LEU A 89 5.43 -24.60 26.03
CA LEU A 89 4.40 -23.66 25.59
C LEU A 89 4.08 -22.65 26.70
N GLY A 90 3.47 -21.52 26.31
CA GLY A 90 3.12 -20.40 27.20
C GLY A 90 1.87 -20.63 28.04
N HIS A 91 1.52 -21.89 28.31
CA HIS A 91 0.35 -22.27 29.09
C HIS A 91 0.79 -22.79 30.46
N HIS A 92 0.11 -22.34 31.50
CA HIS A 92 0.33 -22.83 32.85
C HIS A 92 -0.94 -22.78 33.68
N ASP A 93 -0.95 -23.50 34.80
CA ASP A 93 -2.05 -23.46 35.76
C ASP A 93 -1.58 -23.33 37.22
N GLU A 94 -0.34 -22.88 37.44
CA GLU A 94 0.28 -22.63 38.75
C GLU A 94 -0.63 -21.89 39.75
N PHE A 95 -1.51 -21.00 39.28
CA PHE A 95 -2.43 -20.23 40.14
C PHE A 95 -3.77 -20.94 40.43
N TYR A 96 -3.98 -22.13 39.86
CA TYR A 96 -5.20 -22.91 40.04
C TYR A 96 -5.18 -23.64 41.39
N LYS A 97 -6.10 -23.23 42.27
CA LYS A 97 -6.12 -23.69 43.68
C LYS A 97 -6.59 -25.14 43.87
N LYS A 98 -7.19 -25.78 42.86
CA LYS A 98 -7.73 -27.14 42.97
C LYS A 98 -6.80 -28.11 42.24
N LYS A 99 -6.42 -29.20 42.89
CA LYS A 99 -5.54 -30.23 42.28
C LYS A 99 -6.34 -31.33 41.55
N ASP A 100 -7.52 -31.00 41.02
CA ASP A 100 -8.37 -31.95 40.29
C ASP A 100 -8.02 -32.00 38.79
N LYS A 101 -8.60 -32.92 38.02
CA LYS A 101 -8.34 -33.05 36.57
C LYS A 101 -9.01 -31.96 35.71
N ASN A 102 -9.90 -31.16 36.30
CA ASN A 102 -10.68 -30.13 35.61
C ASN A 102 -10.07 -28.74 35.85
N ARG A 103 -8.77 -28.61 35.58
CA ARG A 103 -8.02 -27.36 35.82
C ARG A 103 -8.17 -26.39 34.66
N SER A 104 -8.21 -25.11 34.98
CA SER A 104 -8.16 -24.05 33.98
C SER A 104 -6.72 -23.68 33.71
N TRP A 105 -6.38 -23.57 32.43
CA TRP A 105 -5.06 -23.16 31.96
C TRP A 105 -5.08 -21.71 31.52
N TYR A 106 -3.97 -21.03 31.72
CA TYR A 106 -3.85 -19.59 31.47
C TYR A 106 -2.62 -19.30 30.61
N SER A 107 -2.74 -18.26 29.79
CA SER A 107 -1.62 -17.69 29.06
C SER A 107 -0.68 -16.99 30.04
N ALA A 108 0.59 -17.36 30.01
CA ALA A 108 1.63 -16.77 30.87
C ALA A 108 1.87 -15.28 30.61
N SER A 109 1.61 -14.82 29.39
CA SER A 109 1.81 -13.43 28.97
C SER A 109 0.59 -12.54 29.22
N THR A 110 -0.62 -13.07 29.07
CA THR A 110 -1.87 -12.27 29.15
C THR A 110 -2.68 -12.51 30.41
N GLY A 111 -2.46 -13.63 31.09
CA GLY A 111 -3.32 -14.13 32.17
C GLY A 111 -4.71 -14.58 31.71
N ALA A 112 -5.01 -14.55 30.41
CA ALA A 112 -6.29 -14.98 29.88
C ALA A 112 -6.45 -16.50 29.98
N ALA A 113 -7.68 -16.94 30.27
CA ALA A 113 -8.02 -18.37 30.29
C ALA A 113 -7.97 -18.95 28.87
N ILE A 114 -7.41 -20.15 28.75
CA ILE A 114 -7.28 -20.88 27.50
C ILE A 114 -8.46 -21.85 27.40
N THR A 115 -9.19 -21.77 26.29
CA THR A 115 -10.39 -22.60 26.05
C THR A 115 -10.14 -23.74 25.07
N PHE A 116 -9.11 -23.63 24.23
CA PHE A 116 -8.67 -24.68 23.33
C PHE A 116 -7.64 -25.59 24.01
N SER A 117 -7.66 -26.88 23.70
CA SER A 117 -6.66 -27.82 24.20
C SER A 117 -6.33 -28.91 23.21
N TYR A 118 -5.08 -29.37 23.23
CA TYR A 118 -4.60 -30.51 22.47
C TYR A 118 -3.88 -31.54 23.34
N TRP A 119 -4.40 -31.76 24.56
CA TRP A 119 -3.89 -32.72 25.53
C TRP A 119 -3.81 -34.14 24.98
N ASP A 120 -2.78 -34.89 25.39
CA ASP A 120 -2.74 -36.32 25.16
C ASP A 120 -3.78 -37.07 26.00
N SER A 121 -4.05 -38.33 25.62
CA SER A 121 -4.98 -39.17 26.34
C SER A 121 -4.51 -39.40 27.78
N GLY A 122 -5.29 -38.90 28.73
CA GLY A 122 -4.97 -38.98 30.16
C GLY A 122 -4.49 -37.65 30.75
N GLU A 123 -4.13 -36.69 29.90
CA GLU A 123 -3.65 -35.37 30.29
C GLU A 123 -4.75 -34.30 30.32
N PRO A 124 -4.61 -33.24 31.15
CA PRO A 124 -3.54 -33.05 32.12
C PRO A 124 -3.75 -33.90 33.40
N ASN A 125 -2.71 -34.54 33.93
CA ASN A 125 -2.81 -35.51 35.01
C ASN A 125 -2.26 -35.03 36.37
N ASN A 126 -1.50 -33.93 36.40
CA ASN A 126 -0.87 -33.32 37.56
C ASN A 126 0.04 -34.26 38.38
N LYS A 127 0.84 -35.10 37.72
CA LYS A 127 1.64 -36.12 38.40
C LYS A 127 2.84 -35.49 39.09
N GLY A 128 2.65 -35.17 40.36
CA GLY A 128 3.71 -34.62 41.21
C GLY A 128 3.80 -33.10 41.17
N GLY A 129 2.73 -32.39 40.78
CA GLY A 129 2.70 -30.92 40.74
C GLY A 129 3.10 -30.37 39.38
N GLU A 130 2.51 -30.91 38.32
CA GLU A 130 2.79 -30.52 36.94
C GLU A 130 1.86 -29.37 36.54
N HIS A 131 2.47 -28.20 36.32
CA HIS A 131 1.76 -26.92 36.20
C HIS A 131 2.09 -26.16 34.91
N CYS A 132 2.98 -26.70 34.07
CA CYS A 132 3.44 -26.08 32.83
C CYS A 132 3.18 -27.01 31.65
N THR A 133 2.81 -26.44 30.49
CA THR A 133 2.51 -27.27 29.30
C THR A 133 3.71 -27.44 28.41
N GLU A 134 3.97 -28.68 28.01
CA GLU A 134 4.86 -29.02 26.91
C GLU A 134 4.10 -29.60 25.71
N ILE A 135 4.71 -29.51 24.52
CA ILE A 135 4.49 -30.47 23.45
C ILE A 135 5.27 -31.73 23.80
N TYR A 136 4.61 -32.88 23.86
CA TYR A 136 5.21 -34.10 24.36
C TYR A 136 5.84 -34.92 23.23
N ARG A 137 7.12 -35.32 23.37
CA ARG A 137 7.81 -36.12 22.35
C ARG A 137 7.18 -37.49 22.07
N LYS A 138 6.44 -38.05 23.04
CA LYS A 138 5.87 -39.41 22.93
C LYS A 138 4.42 -39.44 22.44
N ALA A 139 3.81 -38.28 22.17
CA ALA A 139 2.38 -38.18 21.89
C ALA A 139 2.06 -37.46 20.56
N ASP A 140 2.88 -37.63 19.53
CA ASP A 140 2.70 -37.02 18.19
C ASP A 140 2.24 -35.55 18.26
N PHE A 141 3.04 -34.73 18.95
CA PHE A 141 2.84 -33.29 19.16
C PHE A 141 1.66 -32.88 20.04
N LYS A 142 0.98 -33.82 20.69
CA LYS A 142 0.00 -33.51 21.73
C LYS A 142 0.65 -33.00 23.00
N TRP A 143 -0.15 -32.36 23.83
CA TRP A 143 0.33 -31.66 25.01
C TRP A 143 0.36 -32.56 26.23
N ASN A 144 1.33 -32.31 27.10
CA ASN A 144 1.44 -32.91 28.42
C ASN A 144 1.63 -31.78 29.45
N ASP A 145 1.06 -31.93 30.64
CA ASP A 145 1.47 -31.11 31.76
C ASP A 145 2.72 -31.71 32.37
N GLU A 146 3.71 -30.85 32.64
CA GLU A 146 4.98 -31.27 33.20
C GLU A 146 5.38 -30.29 34.32
N ASN A 147 6.30 -30.75 35.17
CA ASN A 147 6.86 -29.96 36.23
C ASN A 147 7.62 -28.78 35.62
N CYS A 148 7.26 -27.55 36.02
CA CYS A 148 7.85 -26.33 35.50
C CYS A 148 9.37 -26.24 35.70
N ASP A 149 9.92 -26.95 36.70
CA ASP A 149 11.35 -27.00 37.00
C ASP A 149 12.14 -27.98 36.12
N THR A 150 11.45 -28.82 35.34
CA THR A 150 12.06 -29.76 34.37
C THR A 150 12.92 -28.98 33.38
N ASN A 151 14.23 -29.22 33.39
CA ASN A 151 15.21 -28.33 32.76
C ASN A 151 15.87 -28.88 31.48
N TYR A 152 15.23 -29.86 30.84
CA TYR A 152 15.76 -30.54 29.66
C TYR A 152 14.85 -30.41 28.44
N PHE A 153 14.08 -29.32 28.31
CA PHE A 153 13.20 -29.07 27.17
C PHE A 153 13.68 -27.89 26.32
N GLY A 154 13.26 -27.89 25.06
CA GLY A 154 13.33 -26.70 24.21
C GLY A 154 12.11 -25.80 24.44
N PHE A 155 11.94 -24.77 23.63
CA PHE A 155 10.80 -23.86 23.75
C PHE A 155 10.41 -23.21 22.43
N ILE A 156 9.17 -22.72 22.40
CA ILE A 156 8.61 -22.02 21.25
C ILE A 156 8.20 -20.63 21.72
N CYS A 157 8.82 -19.59 21.14
CA CYS A 157 8.35 -18.23 21.29
C CYS A 157 7.48 -17.81 20.10
N GLU A 158 6.58 -16.88 20.35
CA GLU A 158 5.84 -16.13 19.34
C GLU A 158 5.87 -14.64 19.65
N GLU A 159 5.45 -13.83 18.69
CA GLU A 159 5.31 -12.39 18.94
C GLU A 159 4.25 -12.09 19.99
N HIS A 160 4.52 -11.08 20.81
CA HIS A 160 3.61 -10.67 21.87
C HIS A 160 2.24 -10.29 21.30
N PHE A 161 1.14 -10.75 21.93
CA PHE A 161 -0.22 -10.55 21.41
C PHE A 161 -0.56 -9.07 21.10
N LYS A 162 -0.11 -8.14 21.95
CA LYS A 162 -0.27 -6.69 21.74
C LYS A 162 0.46 -6.19 20.50
N THR A 163 1.67 -6.70 20.25
CA THR A 163 2.48 -6.34 19.10
C THR A 163 1.86 -6.89 17.81
N ALA A 164 1.39 -8.14 17.83
CA ALA A 164 0.68 -8.74 16.71
C ALA A 164 -0.62 -7.97 16.38
N GLN A 165 -1.42 -7.61 17.39
CA GLN A 165 -2.63 -6.81 17.22
C GLN A 165 -2.31 -5.42 16.64
N CYS A 166 -1.30 -4.74 17.18
CA CYS A 166 -0.87 -3.43 16.69
C CYS A 166 -0.42 -3.51 15.22
N ARG A 167 0.34 -4.54 14.84
CA ARG A 167 0.73 -4.75 13.44
C ARG A 167 -0.47 -4.93 12.52
N THR A 168 -1.42 -5.79 12.86
CA THR A 168 -2.63 -5.99 12.05
C THR A 168 -3.45 -4.70 11.91
N GLN A 169 -3.55 -3.91 12.98
CA GLN A 169 -4.22 -2.61 12.94
C GLN A 169 -3.47 -1.61 12.05
N MET A 170 -2.13 -1.55 12.14
CA MET A 170 -1.31 -0.70 11.29
C MET A 170 -1.43 -1.09 9.81
N GLU A 171 -1.42 -2.39 9.49
CA GLU A 171 -1.58 -2.87 8.12
C GLU A 171 -2.97 -2.54 7.55
N THR A 172 -4.02 -2.66 8.38
CA THR A 172 -5.37 -2.25 7.99
C THR A 172 -5.45 -0.75 7.71
N LYS A 173 -4.86 0.07 8.61
CA LYS A 173 -4.81 1.52 8.43
C LYS A 173 -4.02 1.91 7.19
N ARG A 174 -2.91 1.22 6.92
CA ARG A 174 -2.09 1.38 5.71
C ARG A 174 -2.92 1.12 4.46
N SER A 175 -3.56 -0.05 4.36
CA SER A 175 -4.41 -0.39 3.21
C SER A 175 -5.51 0.65 2.97
N THR A 176 -6.10 1.16 4.06
CA THR A 176 -7.10 2.25 3.99
C THR A 176 -6.50 3.54 3.44
N ILE A 177 -5.30 3.92 3.88
CA ILE A 177 -4.61 5.12 3.40
C ILE A 177 -4.23 4.97 1.93
N GLU A 178 -3.68 3.83 1.52
CA GLU A 178 -3.34 3.54 0.13
C GLU A 178 -4.58 3.63 -0.77
N GLN A 179 -5.70 3.04 -0.35
CA GLN A 179 -6.96 3.13 -1.07
C GLN A 179 -7.43 4.58 -1.23
N LYS A 180 -7.38 5.37 -0.14
CA LYS A 180 -7.76 6.78 -0.18
C LYS A 180 -6.82 7.62 -1.05
N ASN A 181 -5.52 7.32 -1.04
CA ASN A 181 -4.53 8.00 -1.86
C ASN A 181 -4.80 7.73 -3.35
N ASN A 182 -5.09 6.48 -3.71
CA ASN A 182 -5.47 6.10 -5.07
C ASN A 182 -6.77 6.77 -5.52
N GLN A 183 -7.78 6.82 -4.64
CA GLN A 183 -9.03 7.52 -4.92
C GLN A 183 -8.78 9.01 -5.15
N LEU A 184 -8.01 9.66 -4.27
CA LEU A 184 -7.69 11.08 -4.38
C LEU A 184 -6.95 11.40 -5.69
N SER A 185 -6.00 10.54 -6.10
CA SER A 185 -5.32 10.66 -7.40
C SER A 185 -6.29 10.58 -8.58
N SER A 186 -7.25 9.66 -8.54
CA SER A 186 -8.27 9.51 -9.59
C SER A 186 -9.22 10.70 -9.66
N ASP A 187 -9.71 11.16 -8.50
CA ASP A 187 -10.60 12.31 -8.40
C ASP A 187 -9.91 13.59 -8.88
N PHE A 188 -8.63 13.72 -8.56
CA PHE A 188 -7.79 14.82 -9.01
C PHE A 188 -7.59 14.81 -10.54
N ALA A 189 -7.24 13.66 -11.13
CA ALA A 189 -7.11 13.53 -12.59
C ALA A 189 -8.43 13.86 -13.32
N THR A 190 -9.57 13.41 -12.77
CA THR A 190 -10.90 13.72 -13.30
C THR A 190 -11.19 15.22 -13.22
N THR A 191 -10.87 15.84 -12.08
CA THR A 191 -11.03 17.29 -11.90
C THR A 191 -10.17 18.07 -12.88
N GLN A 192 -8.92 17.64 -13.12
CA GLN A 192 -8.03 18.25 -14.09
C GLN A 192 -8.60 18.19 -15.51
N ASP A 193 -9.13 17.04 -15.94
CA ASP A 193 -9.77 16.92 -17.25
C ASP A 193 -11.00 17.84 -17.36
N ASN A 194 -11.89 17.81 -16.36
CA ASN A 194 -13.06 18.69 -16.32
C ASN A 194 -12.68 20.17 -16.43
N VAL A 195 -11.65 20.62 -15.71
CA VAL A 195 -11.17 22.00 -15.78
C VAL A 195 -10.61 22.30 -17.18
N SER A 196 -9.85 21.40 -17.79
CA SER A 196 -9.36 21.56 -19.16
C SER A 196 -10.51 21.69 -20.18
N GLN A 197 -11.55 20.88 -20.05
CA GLN A 197 -12.73 20.94 -20.91
C GLN A 197 -13.49 22.25 -20.76
N ILE A 198 -13.68 22.74 -19.52
CA ILE A 198 -14.34 24.04 -19.25
C ILE A 198 -13.55 25.17 -19.88
N ILE A 199 -12.22 25.18 -19.69
CA ILE A 199 -11.32 26.17 -20.25
C ILE A 199 -11.47 26.17 -21.79
N LYS A 200 -11.32 25.02 -22.46
CA LYS A 200 -11.48 24.87 -23.93
C LYS A 200 -12.85 25.29 -24.44
N GLY A 201 -13.92 24.91 -23.73
CA GLY A 201 -15.30 25.29 -24.06
C GLY A 201 -15.46 26.80 -24.02
N SER A 202 -14.98 27.45 -22.95
CA SER A 202 -15.02 28.91 -22.82
C SER A 202 -14.23 29.63 -23.92
N SER A 203 -13.09 29.10 -24.35
CA SER A 203 -12.36 29.64 -25.51
C SER A 203 -13.20 29.56 -26.78
N THR A 204 -13.80 28.40 -27.03
CA THR A 204 -14.62 28.16 -28.23
C THR A 204 -15.84 29.09 -28.28
N ASP A 205 -16.55 29.26 -27.16
CA ASP A 205 -17.69 30.16 -27.06
C ASP A 205 -17.29 31.62 -27.30
N THR A 206 -16.10 32.00 -26.85
CA THR A 206 -15.56 33.34 -27.05
C THR A 206 -15.21 33.60 -28.51
N ASP A 207 -14.55 32.65 -29.16
CA ASP A 207 -14.22 32.73 -30.60
C ASP A 207 -15.50 32.78 -31.46
N ASN A 208 -16.50 31.97 -31.13
CA ASN A 208 -17.81 32.00 -31.81
C ASN A 208 -18.50 33.37 -31.64
N THR A 209 -18.47 33.94 -30.43
CA THR A 209 -19.06 35.26 -30.15
C THR A 209 -18.35 36.37 -30.91
N LEU A 210 -17.01 36.34 -30.97
CA LEU A 210 -16.22 37.30 -31.74
C LEU A 210 -16.52 37.18 -33.24
N ALA A 211 -16.64 35.96 -33.78
CA ALA A 211 -16.99 35.74 -35.19
C ALA A 211 -18.40 36.25 -35.54
N LEU A 212 -19.37 36.05 -34.65
CA LEU A 212 -20.72 36.61 -34.80
C LEU A 212 -20.69 38.14 -34.81
N TRP A 213 -19.90 38.75 -33.93
CA TRP A 213 -19.73 40.20 -33.88
C TRP A 213 -19.05 40.77 -35.13
N GLU A 214 -17.99 40.12 -35.63
CA GLU A 214 -17.33 40.49 -36.90
C GLU A 214 -18.31 40.46 -38.07
N ASN A 215 -19.06 39.37 -38.21
CA ASN A 215 -20.03 39.20 -39.29
C ASN A 215 -21.16 40.22 -39.19
N SER A 216 -21.70 40.45 -37.98
CA SER A 216 -22.72 41.48 -37.75
C SER A 216 -22.22 42.86 -38.14
N THR A 217 -20.97 43.20 -37.79
CA THR A 217 -20.38 44.50 -38.12
C THR A 217 -20.19 44.64 -39.64
N GLN A 218 -19.69 43.59 -40.29
CA GLN A 218 -19.49 43.58 -41.74
C GLN A 218 -20.81 43.81 -42.49
N ASN A 219 -21.89 43.13 -42.07
CA ASN A 219 -23.22 43.27 -42.66
C ASN A 219 -23.73 44.72 -42.55
N VAL A 220 -23.65 45.33 -41.36
CA VAL A 220 -24.08 46.73 -41.15
C VAL A 220 -23.30 47.70 -42.06
N MET A 221 -21.99 47.48 -42.21
CA MET A 221 -21.13 48.33 -43.02
C MET A 221 -21.39 48.15 -44.53
N ASP A 222 -21.74 46.95 -44.96
CA ASP A 222 -22.10 46.70 -46.36
C ASP A 222 -23.49 47.24 -46.71
N GLU A 223 -24.47 47.13 -45.81
CA GLU A 223 -25.78 47.79 -45.94
C GLU A 223 -25.65 49.32 -46.01
N PHE A 224 -24.76 49.91 -45.21
CA PHE A 224 -24.46 51.34 -45.26
C PHE A 224 -23.89 51.74 -46.62
N LYS A 225 -22.88 51.02 -47.13
CA LYS A 225 -22.29 51.27 -48.46
C LYS A 225 -23.33 51.14 -49.57
N GLN A 226 -24.19 50.13 -49.51
CA GLN A 226 -25.27 49.93 -50.47
C GLN A 226 -26.26 51.11 -50.45
N SER A 227 -26.73 51.49 -49.27
CA SER A 227 -27.66 52.61 -49.09
C SER A 227 -27.08 53.92 -49.63
N LEU A 228 -25.78 54.15 -49.40
CA LEU A 228 -25.07 55.28 -49.97
C LEU A 228 -25.13 55.22 -51.50
N ASN A 229 -24.74 54.11 -52.12
CA ASN A 229 -24.72 53.93 -53.57
C ASN A 229 -26.10 54.13 -54.22
N GLU A 230 -27.16 53.62 -53.60
CA GLU A 230 -28.54 53.82 -54.08
C GLU A 230 -28.97 55.30 -54.06
N LEU A 231 -28.57 56.04 -53.02
CA LEU A 231 -28.84 57.47 -52.91
C LEU A 231 -28.18 58.25 -54.05
N ILE A 232 -26.94 57.90 -54.40
CA ILE A 232 -26.19 58.48 -55.53
C ILE A 232 -26.93 58.21 -56.83
N ALA A 233 -27.39 56.97 -57.04
CA ALA A 233 -28.05 56.57 -58.29
C ALA A 233 -29.42 57.25 -58.51
N LYS A 234 -30.22 57.46 -57.45
CA LYS A 234 -31.57 58.04 -57.56
C LYS A 234 -31.61 59.56 -57.74
N LYS A 235 -30.52 60.28 -57.46
CA LYS A 235 -30.50 61.74 -57.43
C LYS A 235 -29.35 62.31 -58.30
N PRO A 236 -29.41 62.22 -59.64
CA PRO A 236 -28.31 62.64 -60.52
C PRO A 236 -27.91 64.10 -60.34
N TYR A 237 -28.86 64.98 -60.02
CA TYR A 237 -28.59 66.41 -59.76
C TYR A 237 -27.77 66.68 -58.49
N LEU A 238 -27.65 65.71 -57.57
CA LEU A 238 -26.79 65.77 -56.40
C LEU A 238 -25.36 65.28 -56.69
N GLN A 239 -25.03 64.86 -57.92
CA GLN A 239 -23.70 64.31 -58.26
C GLN A 239 -22.54 65.23 -57.89
N ALA A 240 -22.69 66.56 -57.99
CA ALA A 240 -21.64 67.49 -57.61
C ALA A 240 -21.43 67.52 -56.09
N VAL A 241 -22.51 67.63 -55.31
CA VAL A 241 -22.46 67.64 -53.83
C VAL A 241 -21.95 66.30 -53.29
N ILE A 242 -22.49 65.19 -53.80
CA ILE A 242 -22.07 63.83 -53.46
C ILE A 242 -20.66 63.54 -53.97
N GLY A 243 -20.24 64.13 -55.08
CA GLY A 243 -18.87 64.06 -55.60
C GLY A 243 -17.86 64.66 -54.63
N ASP A 244 -18.23 65.77 -53.97
CA ASP A 244 -17.40 66.42 -52.95
C ASP A 244 -17.38 65.65 -51.62
N VAL A 245 -18.55 65.27 -51.06
CA VAL A 245 -18.60 64.65 -49.71
C VAL A 245 -18.53 63.12 -49.71
N GLY A 246 -18.88 62.46 -50.81
CA GLY A 246 -18.92 61.00 -50.93
C GLY A 246 -17.58 60.30 -50.72
N PRO A 247 -16.45 60.80 -51.24
CA PRO A 247 -15.12 60.28 -50.92
C PRO A 247 -14.82 60.33 -49.41
N ALA A 248 -15.15 61.44 -48.74
CA ALA A 248 -14.92 61.59 -47.31
C ALA A 248 -15.77 60.61 -46.47
N ILE A 249 -17.05 60.44 -46.82
CA ILE A 249 -17.93 59.46 -46.15
C ILE A 249 -17.43 58.02 -46.36
N ARG A 250 -16.98 57.69 -47.56
CA ARG A 250 -16.40 56.36 -47.85
C ARG A 250 -15.08 56.14 -47.09
N ALA A 251 -14.24 57.17 -46.95
CA ALA A 251 -13.03 57.10 -46.16
C ALA A 251 -13.33 56.86 -44.67
N LEU A 252 -14.30 57.60 -44.09
CA LEU A 252 -14.74 57.41 -42.71
C LEU A 252 -15.31 56.00 -42.47
N ALA A 253 -16.08 55.46 -43.42
CA ALA A 253 -16.59 54.10 -43.32
C ALA A 253 -15.48 53.04 -43.40
N ALA A 254 -14.47 53.26 -44.24
CA ALA A 254 -13.30 52.38 -44.32
C ALA A 254 -12.46 52.44 -43.04
N GLU A 255 -12.25 53.62 -42.49
CA GLU A 255 -11.52 53.84 -41.24
C GLU A 255 -12.25 53.21 -40.03
N ALA A 256 -13.57 53.36 -39.96
CA ALA A 256 -14.39 52.68 -38.95
C ALA A 256 -14.31 51.15 -39.06
N GLN A 257 -14.34 50.61 -40.28
CA GLN A 257 -14.18 49.17 -40.52
C GLN A 257 -12.79 48.67 -40.08
N GLU A 258 -11.74 49.44 -40.36
CA GLU A 258 -10.36 49.12 -40.00
C GLU A 258 -10.17 49.13 -38.48
N GLU A 259 -10.64 50.17 -37.79
CA GLU A 259 -10.56 50.26 -36.33
C GLU A 259 -11.35 49.15 -35.63
N ILE A 260 -12.54 48.80 -36.13
CA ILE A 260 -13.30 47.67 -35.59
C ILE A 260 -12.54 46.35 -35.80
N SER A 261 -12.00 46.11 -36.99
CA SER A 261 -11.21 44.90 -37.27
C SER A 261 -9.99 44.78 -36.35
N LYS A 262 -9.28 45.90 -36.14
CA LYS A 262 -8.13 45.98 -35.24
C LYS A 262 -8.52 45.72 -33.79
N LEU A 263 -9.63 46.30 -33.33
CA LEU A 263 -10.17 46.05 -31.99
C LEU A 263 -10.55 44.58 -31.81
N THR A 264 -11.15 43.93 -32.82
CA THR A 264 -11.45 42.50 -32.74
C THR A 264 -10.18 41.67 -32.61
N GLN A 265 -9.16 41.99 -33.40
CA GLN A 265 -7.89 41.26 -33.37
C GLN A 265 -7.18 41.41 -32.02
N GLN A 266 -7.16 42.62 -31.46
CA GLN A 266 -6.62 42.88 -30.12
C GLN A 266 -7.40 42.14 -29.03
N THR A 267 -8.73 42.10 -29.16
CA THR A 267 -9.61 41.38 -28.23
C THR A 267 -9.32 39.87 -28.28
N ARG A 268 -9.20 39.30 -29.49
CA ARG A 268 -8.86 37.88 -29.69
C ARG A 268 -7.49 37.53 -29.09
N GLN A 269 -6.48 38.38 -29.30
CA GLN A 269 -5.14 38.20 -28.72
C GLN A 269 -5.18 38.22 -27.20
N THR A 270 -5.83 39.23 -26.60
CA THR A 270 -5.93 39.38 -25.14
C THR A 270 -6.61 38.17 -24.50
N ILE A 271 -7.70 37.68 -25.11
CA ILE A 271 -8.44 36.52 -24.60
C ILE A 271 -7.60 35.24 -24.71
N SER A 272 -6.89 35.06 -25.83
CA SER A 272 -5.97 33.93 -26.01
C SER A 272 -4.87 33.93 -24.94
N GLU A 273 -4.26 35.10 -24.66
CA GLU A 273 -3.25 35.24 -23.61
C GLU A 273 -3.80 34.93 -22.21
N ILE A 274 -5.00 35.41 -21.88
CA ILE A 274 -5.68 35.10 -20.61
C ILE A 274 -5.86 33.60 -20.47
N HIS A 275 -6.33 32.92 -21.52
CA HIS A 275 -6.56 31.49 -21.51
C HIS A 275 -5.26 30.69 -21.33
N VAL A 276 -4.21 31.01 -22.10
CA VAL A 276 -2.90 30.35 -22.01
C VAL A 276 -2.27 30.54 -20.62
N ASN A 277 -2.33 31.75 -20.08
CA ASN A 277 -1.81 32.04 -18.75
C ASN A 277 -2.61 31.32 -17.66
N GLY A 278 -3.94 31.27 -17.80
CA GLY A 278 -4.82 30.52 -16.92
C GLY A 278 -4.49 29.02 -16.90
N GLU A 279 -4.39 28.40 -18.08
CA GLU A 279 -4.04 26.98 -18.21
C GLU A 279 -2.66 26.68 -17.61
N LYS A 280 -1.67 27.55 -17.85
CA LYS A 280 -0.33 27.42 -17.26
C LYS A 280 -0.37 27.49 -15.73
N SER A 281 -1.14 28.42 -15.16
CA SER A 281 -1.28 28.55 -13.70
C SER A 281 -1.94 27.33 -13.08
N VAL A 282 -3.01 26.82 -13.69
CA VAL A 282 -3.71 25.60 -13.25
C VAL A 282 -2.77 24.41 -13.30
N ASN A 283 -2.03 24.23 -14.39
CA ASN A 283 -1.09 23.12 -14.54
C ASN A 283 0.07 23.18 -13.53
N ALA A 284 0.54 24.38 -13.17
CA ALA A 284 1.58 24.54 -12.16
C ALA A 284 1.11 24.08 -10.77
N GLU A 285 -0.06 24.54 -10.32
CA GLU A 285 -0.68 24.10 -9.06
C GLU A 285 -0.95 22.59 -9.06
N ASN A 286 -1.38 22.06 -10.21
CA ASN A 286 -1.65 20.64 -10.35
C ASN A 286 -0.40 19.77 -10.16
N ASN A 287 0.73 20.18 -10.73
CA ASN A 287 2.01 19.48 -10.57
C ASN A 287 2.49 19.51 -9.12
N VAL A 288 2.29 20.62 -8.40
CA VAL A 288 2.62 20.72 -6.97
C VAL A 288 1.77 19.76 -6.15
N PHE A 289 0.47 19.67 -6.43
CA PHE A 289 -0.42 18.77 -5.73
C PHE A 289 -0.08 17.29 -6.01
N ALA A 290 0.21 16.93 -7.27
CA ALA A 290 0.63 15.59 -7.64
C ALA A 290 1.90 15.16 -6.89
N GLY A 291 2.90 16.05 -6.77
CA GLY A 291 4.11 15.78 -5.98
C GLY A 291 3.82 15.50 -4.51
N LYS A 292 2.88 16.23 -3.89
CA LYS A 292 2.48 15.98 -2.48
C LYS A 292 1.83 14.61 -2.27
N ILE A 293 1.05 14.13 -3.25
CA ILE A 293 0.46 12.78 -3.20
C ILE A 293 1.56 11.71 -3.27
N GLU A 294 2.56 11.91 -4.14
CA GLU A 294 3.69 11.00 -4.28
C GLU A 294 4.56 10.98 -3.02
N ASP A 295 4.86 12.15 -2.43
CA ASP A 295 5.59 12.26 -1.18
C ASP A 295 4.88 11.52 -0.04
N HIS A 296 3.55 11.66 0.06
CA HIS A 296 2.74 10.96 1.05
C HIS A 296 2.78 9.44 0.85
N ALA A 297 2.72 8.96 -0.40
CA ALA A 297 2.84 7.53 -0.70
C ALA A 297 4.23 6.98 -0.31
N ASN A 298 5.29 7.74 -0.58
CA ASN A 298 6.66 7.37 -0.25
C ASN A 298 6.89 7.32 1.27
N GLU A 299 6.38 8.30 2.02
CA GLU A 299 6.52 8.34 3.47
C GLU A 299 5.74 7.20 4.14
N MET A 300 4.55 6.87 3.63
CA MET A 300 3.81 5.69 4.03
C MET A 300 4.62 4.41 3.81
N GLY A 301 5.31 4.28 2.67
CA GLY A 301 6.21 3.15 2.40
C GLY A 301 7.35 3.00 3.41
N ARG A 302 7.88 4.11 3.95
CA ARG A 302 8.98 4.10 4.92
C ARG A 302 8.57 3.69 6.32
N LEU A 303 7.34 3.99 6.73
CA LEU A 303 6.81 3.61 8.06
C LEU A 303 6.71 2.09 8.28
N LEU A 304 6.94 1.29 7.23
CA LEU A 304 6.65 -0.14 7.19
C LEU A 304 7.90 -1.02 7.11
N VAL A 305 9.09 -0.42 7.18
CA VAL A 305 10.39 -1.13 7.14
C VAL A 305 10.85 -1.56 8.55
N TYR A 306 10.05 -1.33 9.59
CA TYR A 306 10.39 -1.64 10.99
C TYR A 306 9.42 -2.62 11.65
#